data_AF-A0A2V5Q634-F1
#
_entry.id   AF-A0A2V5Q634-F1
#
_cell.length_a   1.000
_cell.length_b   1.000
_cell.length_c   1.000
_cell.angle_alpha   90.00
_cell.angle_beta   90.00
_cell.angle_gamma   90.00
#
_symmetry.space_group_name_H-M   'P 1'
#
loop_
_entity.id
_entity.type
_entity.pdbx_description
1 polymer ?
#
loop_
_entity_poly.entity_id
_entity_poly.type
_entity_poly.pdbx_seq_one_letter_code
_entity_poly.pdbx_strand_id
1 'polypeptide(L)'
;MRDGETLFDFLWQHGPLEFSRSRLARVDDLFSQRNALFYTPSANLPLRWTGSGTVVVTLPIVTPTFYEARELRYQQFPRMWVDLLQRATGKLRWQPMNPARVTIRRYDTRHYRHDVAVAGVKALLDALKVRTSGRRDGRYLHYFGAIVDDGDGFISQFGFEQVLIRQVSEARTEVRVEPASEDNP
;
A
#
# COMPACT_ATOMS: atom_id res chain seq x y z
N MET A 1 -15.20 -16.94 17.13
CA MET A 1 -16.01 -15.73 16.93
C MET A 1 -17.44 -16.15 17.15
N ARG A 2 -18.19 -15.38 17.94
CA ARG A 2 -19.63 -15.62 18.11
C ARG A 2 -20.33 -15.27 16.79
N ASP A 3 -21.55 -15.78 16.57
CA ASP A 3 -22.33 -15.41 15.40
C ASP A 3 -22.53 -13.88 15.37
N GLY A 4 -22.22 -13.26 14.22
CA GLY A 4 -22.28 -11.82 14.03
C GLY A 4 -21.04 -11.02 14.48
N GLU A 5 -20.04 -11.65 15.10
CA GLU A 5 -18.81 -10.97 15.52
C GLU A 5 -17.84 -10.76 14.35
N THR A 6 -17.36 -9.53 14.14
CA THR A 6 -16.37 -9.20 13.10
C THR A 6 -14.93 -9.47 13.56
N LEU A 7 -14.00 -9.54 12.62
CA LEU A 7 -12.56 -9.58 12.91
C LEU A 7 -12.11 -8.36 13.71
N PHE A 8 -12.75 -7.19 13.54
CA PHE A 8 -12.46 -6.00 14.33
C PHE A 8 -12.88 -6.15 15.78
N ASP A 9 -14.10 -6.64 16.01
CA ASP A 9 -14.60 -6.89 17.38
C ASP A 9 -13.67 -7.85 18.10
N PHE A 10 -13.21 -8.89 17.37
CA PHE A 10 -12.25 -9.85 17.90
C PHE A 10 -10.91 -9.20 18.26
N LEU A 11 -10.34 -8.34 17.39
CA LEU A 11 -9.10 -7.61 17.67
C LEU A 11 -9.26 -6.59 18.80
N TRP A 12 -10.42 -5.95 18.92
CA TRP A 12 -10.69 -5.00 19.99
C TRP A 12 -10.62 -5.69 21.36
N GLN A 13 -11.17 -6.89 21.46
CA GLN A 13 -11.19 -7.68 22.69
C GLN A 13 -9.84 -8.35 23.01
N HIS A 14 -9.13 -8.85 22.00
CA HIS A 14 -7.94 -9.70 22.19
C HIS A 14 -6.62 -8.99 21.85
N GLY A 15 -6.70 -7.75 21.38
CA GLY A 15 -5.57 -6.99 20.86
C GLY A 15 -5.14 -7.40 19.45
N PRO A 16 -4.00 -6.88 18.97
CA PRO A 16 -3.40 -7.27 17.69
C PRO A 16 -3.18 -8.78 17.57
N LEU A 17 -3.57 -9.42 16.47
CA LEU A 17 -3.18 -10.80 16.15
C LEU A 17 -3.19 -11.09 14.64
N GLU A 18 -2.44 -12.12 14.27
CA GLU A 18 -2.46 -12.67 12.91
C GLU A 18 -3.59 -13.69 12.79
N PHE A 19 -4.38 -13.61 11.72
CA PHE A 19 -5.45 -14.58 11.45
C PHE A 19 -4.95 -15.72 10.56
N SER A 20 -5.42 -16.93 10.83
CA SER A 20 -5.15 -18.10 9.99
C SER A 20 -5.97 -18.07 8.70
N ARG A 21 -5.47 -18.71 7.64
CA ARG A 21 -6.21 -18.86 6.37
C ARG A 21 -7.57 -19.52 6.55
N SER A 22 -7.64 -20.57 7.37
CA SER A 22 -8.90 -21.27 7.64
C SER A 22 -9.94 -20.39 8.33
N ARG A 23 -9.52 -19.46 9.19
CA ARG A 23 -10.43 -18.50 9.82
C ARG A 23 -10.90 -17.46 8.81
N LEU A 24 -9.98 -16.89 8.03
CA LEU A 24 -10.31 -15.86 7.05
C LEU A 24 -11.20 -16.39 5.92
N ALA A 25 -11.08 -17.67 5.56
CA ALA A 25 -11.93 -18.32 4.57
C ALA A 25 -13.42 -18.41 4.99
N ARG A 26 -13.72 -18.27 6.29
CA ARG A 26 -15.10 -18.28 6.83
C ARG A 26 -15.75 -16.89 6.88
N VAL A 27 -15.02 -15.84 6.50
CA VAL A 27 -15.55 -14.48 6.42
C VAL A 27 -15.97 -14.22 4.98
N ASP A 28 -17.27 -14.05 4.76
CA ASP A 28 -17.85 -13.88 3.43
C ASP A 28 -17.26 -12.66 2.72
N ASP A 29 -17.46 -11.47 3.30
CA ASP A 29 -16.87 -10.22 2.85
C ASP A 29 -15.67 -9.82 3.72
N LEU A 30 -14.52 -10.43 3.41
CA LEU A 30 -13.27 -10.08 4.05
C LEU A 30 -12.80 -8.65 3.72
N PHE A 31 -13.25 -8.09 2.59
CA PHE A 31 -12.82 -6.77 2.14
C PHE A 31 -13.44 -5.63 2.97
N SER A 32 -14.69 -5.78 3.40
CA SER A 32 -15.30 -4.87 4.38
C SER A 32 -14.51 -4.82 5.70
N GLN A 33 -13.82 -5.91 6.04
CA GLN A 33 -13.08 -6.06 7.29
C GLN A 33 -11.56 -5.83 7.16
N ARG A 34 -11.10 -5.26 6.03
CA ARG A 34 -9.68 -5.18 5.67
C ARG A 34 -8.77 -4.48 6.69
N ASN A 35 -9.25 -3.49 7.45
CA ASN A 35 -8.38 -2.81 8.43
C ASN A 35 -8.02 -3.69 9.64
N ALA A 36 -8.67 -4.84 9.82
CA ALA A 36 -8.29 -5.85 10.80
C ALA A 36 -7.05 -6.66 10.35
N LEU A 37 -6.73 -6.65 9.06
CA LEU A 37 -5.78 -7.59 8.47
C LEU A 37 -4.35 -7.07 8.43
N PHE A 38 -4.07 -5.89 8.99
CA PHE A 38 -2.73 -5.30 9.01
C PHE A 38 -1.69 -6.12 9.78
N TYR A 39 -2.10 -7.10 10.58
CA TYR A 39 -1.21 -8.05 11.23
C TYR A 39 -1.08 -9.36 10.47
N THR A 40 -1.94 -9.58 9.48
CA THR A 40 -2.02 -10.88 8.83
C THR A 40 -1.17 -10.88 7.56
N PRO A 41 -0.21 -11.82 7.42
CA PRO A 41 0.62 -11.94 6.23
C PRO A 41 -0.19 -12.40 5.01
N SER A 42 0.29 -12.05 3.81
CA SER A 42 -0.34 -12.43 2.54
C SER A 42 -0.53 -13.95 2.39
N ALA A 43 0.40 -14.76 2.91
CA ALA A 43 0.31 -16.22 2.86
C ALA A 43 -0.94 -16.77 3.57
N ASN A 44 -1.49 -16.04 4.54
CA ASN A 44 -2.70 -16.45 5.25
C ASN A 44 -3.97 -15.96 4.56
N LEU A 45 -3.88 -15.10 3.54
CA LEU A 45 -5.07 -14.60 2.85
C LEU A 45 -5.54 -15.58 1.76
N PRO A 46 -6.86 -15.73 1.57
CA PRO A 46 -7.39 -16.48 0.44
C PRO A 46 -6.94 -15.89 -0.91
N LEU A 47 -6.61 -16.74 -1.88
CA LEU A 47 -6.08 -16.30 -3.19
C LEU A 47 -6.98 -15.30 -3.92
N ARG A 48 -8.31 -15.39 -3.76
CA ARG A 48 -9.25 -14.44 -4.38
C ARG A 48 -8.98 -12.97 -4.00
N TRP A 49 -8.41 -12.75 -2.81
CA TRP A 49 -8.08 -11.43 -2.26
C TRP A 49 -6.62 -11.02 -2.45
N THR A 50 -5.81 -11.85 -3.10
CA THR A 50 -4.41 -11.57 -3.40
C THR A 50 -4.26 -11.36 -4.91
N GLY A 51 -3.79 -10.19 -5.32
CA GLY A 51 -3.46 -9.91 -6.72
C GLY A 51 -2.04 -10.35 -7.09
N SER A 52 -1.73 -10.36 -8.38
CA SER A 52 -0.41 -10.72 -8.93
C SER A 52 -0.18 -10.02 -10.28
N GLY A 53 1.07 -10.04 -10.76
CA GLY A 53 1.45 -9.33 -11.99
C GLY A 53 1.52 -7.82 -11.81
N THR A 54 1.79 -7.08 -12.89
CA THR A 54 1.95 -5.62 -12.86
C THR A 54 0.77 -4.90 -12.18
N VAL A 55 1.09 -3.97 -11.27
CA VAL A 55 0.12 -3.06 -10.65
C VAL A 55 0.12 -1.76 -11.44
N VAL A 56 -1.05 -1.33 -11.91
CA VAL A 56 -1.29 0.03 -12.42
C VAL A 56 -2.56 0.54 -11.79
N VAL A 57 -2.46 1.57 -10.94
CA VAL A 57 -3.61 2.11 -10.21
C VAL A 57 -3.58 3.63 -10.18
N THR A 58 -4.78 4.22 -10.15
CA THR A 58 -4.97 5.64 -9.93
C THR A 58 -5.61 5.85 -8.56
N LEU A 59 -4.96 6.64 -7.72
CA LEU A 59 -5.44 7.05 -6.40
C LEU A 59 -6.12 8.41 -6.51
N PRO A 60 -7.25 8.63 -5.83
CA PRO A 60 -8.08 9.85 -5.97
C PRO A 60 -7.51 11.05 -5.21
N ILE A 61 -6.26 10.99 -4.78
CA ILE A 61 -5.55 12.06 -4.11
C ILE A 61 -4.15 12.17 -4.69
N VAL A 62 -3.55 13.34 -4.57
CA VAL A 62 -2.14 13.56 -4.87
C VAL A 62 -1.28 13.13 -3.70
N THR A 63 -0.07 12.64 -3.98
CA THR A 63 0.99 12.52 -2.97
C THR A 63 1.29 13.90 -2.40
N PRO A 64 1.43 14.03 -1.07
CA PRO A 64 1.79 15.31 -0.48
C PRO A 64 3.20 15.73 -0.89
N THR A 65 3.44 17.02 -0.76
CA THR A 65 4.78 17.58 -0.57
C THR A 65 5.31 17.28 0.83
N PHE A 66 6.61 17.47 1.05
CA PHE A 66 7.23 17.39 2.37
C PHE A 66 6.49 18.23 3.43
N TYR A 67 6.08 19.45 3.08
CA TYR A 67 5.40 20.36 4.01
C TYR A 67 3.98 19.88 4.31
N GLU A 68 3.22 19.49 3.29
CA GLU A 68 1.87 18.94 3.48
C GLU A 68 1.91 17.66 4.30
N ALA A 69 2.88 16.79 4.07
CA ALA A 69 3.03 15.58 4.86
C ALA A 69 3.18 15.93 6.34
N ARG A 70 3.98 16.95 6.69
CA ARG A 70 4.19 17.40 8.09
C ARG A 70 2.91 17.90 8.77
N GLU A 71 2.06 18.61 8.04
CA GLU A 71 0.80 19.15 8.56
C GLU A 71 -0.33 18.11 8.55
N LEU A 72 -0.45 17.34 7.46
CA LEU A 72 -1.47 16.33 7.21
C LEU A 72 -0.98 14.95 7.64
N ARG A 73 -0.86 14.77 8.97
CA ARG A 73 -0.27 13.56 9.58
C ARG A 73 -0.83 12.24 9.02
N TYR A 74 -2.11 12.18 8.67
CA TYR A 74 -2.72 10.96 8.13
C TYR A 74 -2.04 10.46 6.85
N GLN A 75 -1.48 11.36 6.03
CA GLN A 75 -0.77 11.03 4.80
C GLN A 75 0.66 10.53 5.05
N GLN A 76 1.20 10.71 6.27
CA GLN A 76 2.48 10.11 6.67
C GLN A 76 2.34 8.62 7.03
N PHE A 77 1.12 8.11 7.21
CA PHE A 77 0.92 6.73 7.64
C PHE A 77 0.66 5.81 6.43
N PRO A 78 1.47 4.77 6.22
CA PRO A 78 1.26 3.80 5.14
C PRO A 78 -0.13 3.16 5.16
N ARG A 79 -0.77 3.06 6.32
CA ARG A 79 -2.13 2.50 6.50
C ARG A 79 -3.17 3.18 5.60
N MET A 80 -3.09 4.50 5.44
CA MET A 80 -4.02 5.24 4.58
C MET A 80 -3.82 4.88 3.11
N TRP A 81 -2.56 4.84 2.67
CA TRP A 81 -2.20 4.45 1.30
C TRP A 81 -2.53 3.00 0.99
N VAL A 82 -2.35 2.07 1.94
CA VAL A 82 -2.80 0.68 1.80
C VAL A 82 -4.31 0.62 1.56
N ASP A 83 -5.13 1.37 2.32
CA ASP A 83 -6.58 1.39 2.10
C ASP A 83 -6.95 1.87 0.69
N LEU A 84 -6.28 2.93 0.20
CA LEU A 84 -6.50 3.44 -1.16
C LEU A 84 -6.10 2.42 -2.23
N LEU A 85 -4.94 1.78 -2.09
CA LEU A 85 -4.48 0.72 -2.99
C LEU A 85 -5.46 -0.46 -3.02
N GLN A 86 -5.94 -0.88 -1.85
CA GLN A 86 -6.90 -1.97 -1.73
C GLN A 86 -8.23 -1.62 -2.40
N ARG A 87 -8.73 -0.39 -2.21
CA ARG A 87 -9.96 0.10 -2.86
C ARG A 87 -9.80 0.22 -4.37
N ALA A 88 -8.66 0.71 -4.84
CA ALA A 88 -8.39 0.86 -6.28
C ALA A 88 -8.28 -0.49 -7.00
N THR A 89 -7.79 -1.54 -6.32
CA THR A 89 -7.57 -2.86 -6.92
C THR A 89 -8.65 -3.89 -6.62
N GLY A 90 -9.46 -3.67 -5.58
CA GLY A 90 -10.34 -4.69 -5.02
C GLY A 90 -9.58 -5.87 -4.38
N LYS A 91 -8.27 -5.73 -4.11
CA LYS A 91 -7.41 -6.75 -3.51
C LYS A 91 -6.93 -6.31 -2.14
N LEU A 92 -6.74 -7.27 -1.23
CA LEU A 92 -6.24 -7.01 0.12
C LEU A 92 -4.70 -7.00 0.17
N ARG A 93 -4.09 -7.79 -0.69
CA ARG A 93 -2.64 -7.93 -0.85
C ARG A 93 -2.27 -8.12 -2.30
N TRP A 94 -0.97 -8.02 -2.54
CA TRP A 94 -0.34 -8.39 -3.79
C TRP A 94 0.73 -9.46 -3.55
N GLN A 95 1.03 -10.21 -4.62
CA GLN A 95 2.21 -11.06 -4.67
C GLN A 95 3.44 -10.18 -4.92
N PRO A 96 4.46 -10.20 -4.05
CA PRO A 96 5.56 -9.26 -4.16
C PRO A 96 6.42 -9.54 -5.39
N MET A 97 6.83 -8.46 -6.04
CA MET A 97 7.84 -8.45 -7.10
C MET A 97 9.22 -8.19 -6.49
N ASN A 98 10.24 -8.88 -7.02
CA ASN A 98 11.62 -8.68 -6.61
C ASN A 98 12.59 -9.17 -7.69
N PRO A 99 13.45 -8.31 -8.25
CA PRO A 99 13.43 -6.86 -8.10
C PRO A 99 12.19 -6.24 -8.77
N ALA A 100 11.77 -5.08 -8.29
CA ALA A 100 10.65 -4.32 -8.86
C ALA A 100 11.13 -3.03 -9.54
N ARG A 101 10.33 -2.52 -10.48
CA ARG A 101 10.37 -1.13 -10.98
C ARG A 101 9.14 -0.42 -10.43
N VAL A 102 9.34 0.72 -9.78
CA VAL A 102 8.26 1.51 -9.18
C VAL A 102 8.24 2.89 -9.83
N THR A 103 7.10 3.28 -10.40
CA THR A 103 6.89 4.62 -10.93
C THR A 103 5.69 5.25 -10.25
N ILE A 104 5.87 6.48 -9.76
CA ILE A 104 4.82 7.27 -9.14
C ILE A 104 4.70 8.57 -9.92
N ARG A 105 3.51 8.83 -10.48
CA ARG A 105 3.21 10.08 -11.17
C ARG A 105 2.22 10.90 -10.38
N ARG A 106 2.58 12.14 -10.09
CA ARG A 106 1.74 13.12 -9.41
C ARG A 106 1.13 14.06 -10.43
N TYR A 107 -0.19 14.05 -10.54
CA TYR A 107 -0.95 14.97 -11.38
C TYR A 107 -1.48 16.10 -10.50
N ASP A 108 -0.96 17.31 -10.67
CA ASP A 108 -1.37 18.46 -9.86
C ASP A 108 -1.32 19.76 -10.69
N THR A 109 -2.00 20.80 -10.23
CA THR A 109 -2.03 22.13 -10.84
C THR A 109 -0.74 22.92 -10.64
N ARG A 110 0.23 22.36 -9.91
CA ARG A 110 1.52 22.99 -9.64
C ARG A 110 2.67 21.99 -9.61
N HIS A 111 3.78 22.38 -10.24
CA HIS A 111 5.08 21.74 -10.05
C HIS A 111 5.76 22.25 -8.78
N TYR A 112 6.34 21.32 -8.03
CA TYR A 112 7.15 21.61 -6.85
C TYR A 112 8.59 21.18 -7.09
N ARG A 113 9.50 21.70 -6.29
CA ARG A 113 10.89 21.25 -6.27
C ARG A 113 10.92 19.74 -6.04
N HIS A 114 11.75 19.02 -6.81
CA HIS A 114 11.69 17.56 -6.90
C HIS A 114 11.89 16.87 -5.54
N ASP A 115 12.89 17.29 -4.76
CA ASP A 115 13.15 16.81 -3.39
C ASP A 115 11.94 16.98 -2.45
N VAL A 116 11.26 18.14 -2.52
CA VAL A 116 10.08 18.43 -1.70
C VAL A 116 8.92 17.52 -2.09
N ALA A 117 8.72 17.26 -3.38
CA ALA A 117 7.65 16.39 -3.85
C ALA A 117 7.95 14.91 -3.53
N VAL A 118 9.15 14.43 -3.85
CA VAL A 118 9.57 13.04 -3.61
C VAL A 118 9.56 12.68 -2.13
N ALA A 119 10.00 13.58 -1.25
CA ALA A 119 10.02 13.31 0.18
C ALA A 119 8.62 12.99 0.75
N GLY A 120 7.56 13.58 0.20
CA GLY A 120 6.19 13.30 0.63
C GLY A 120 5.63 11.96 0.14
N VAL A 121 6.32 11.26 -0.78
CA VAL A 121 5.90 9.97 -1.33
C VAL A 121 6.26 8.80 -0.40
N LYS A 122 7.16 8.99 0.59
CA LYS A 122 7.73 7.92 1.40
C LYS A 122 6.68 6.96 1.99
N ALA A 123 5.59 7.50 2.54
CA ALA A 123 4.55 6.67 3.15
C ALA A 123 3.77 5.82 2.14
N LEU A 124 3.60 6.30 0.90
CA LEU A 124 3.02 5.53 -0.19
C LEU A 124 3.99 4.42 -0.65
N LEU A 125 5.28 4.73 -0.77
CA LEU A 125 6.30 3.73 -1.10
C LEU A 125 6.34 2.63 -0.02
N ASP A 126 6.30 3.01 1.26
CA ASP A 126 6.20 2.05 2.37
C ASP A 126 4.95 1.18 2.28
N ALA A 127 3.80 1.73 1.87
CA ALA A 127 2.57 0.99 1.73
C ALA A 127 2.64 -0.12 0.67
N LEU A 128 3.54 -0.02 -0.31
CA LEU A 128 3.75 -1.05 -1.32
C LEU A 128 4.53 -2.27 -0.78
N LYS A 129 5.27 -2.11 0.32
CA LYS A 129 6.12 -3.17 0.90
C LYS A 129 5.28 -4.34 1.41
N VAL A 130 5.91 -5.51 1.58
CA VAL A 130 5.25 -6.66 2.23
C VAL A 130 4.96 -6.37 3.69
N ARG A 131 5.93 -5.79 4.40
CA ARG A 131 5.85 -5.55 5.84
C ARG A 131 6.82 -4.47 6.32
N THR A 132 6.63 -4.03 7.57
CA THR A 132 7.61 -3.23 8.31
C THR A 132 7.80 -3.74 9.72
N SER A 133 9.02 -3.59 10.24
CA SER A 133 9.36 -3.69 11.67
C SER A 133 9.20 -2.30 12.34
N GLY A 134 9.53 -2.19 13.63
CA GLY A 134 9.54 -0.92 14.37
C GLY A 134 8.34 -0.69 15.29
N ARG A 135 7.45 -1.68 15.43
CA ARG A 135 6.42 -1.65 16.46
C ARG A 135 7.01 -1.92 17.84
N ARG A 136 6.45 -1.29 18.87
CA ARG A 136 6.83 -1.50 20.28
C ARG A 136 6.56 -2.92 20.78
N ASP A 137 5.59 -3.62 20.21
CA ASP A 137 5.24 -5.00 20.57
C ASP A 137 6.05 -6.06 19.81
N GLY A 138 7.03 -5.65 18.99
CA GLY A 138 7.90 -6.53 18.22
C GLY A 138 7.22 -7.26 17.05
N ARG A 139 5.93 -7.04 16.83
CA ARG A 139 5.18 -7.69 15.73
C ARG A 139 5.35 -6.93 14.42
N TYR A 140 5.07 -7.58 13.30
CA TYR A 140 5.08 -6.94 11.98
C TYR A 140 3.74 -6.28 11.67
N LEU A 141 3.80 -5.17 10.93
CA LEU A 141 2.67 -4.75 10.10
C LEU A 141 2.86 -5.31 8.70
N HIS A 142 1.80 -5.84 8.12
CA HIS A 142 1.72 -6.28 6.73
C HIS A 142 0.94 -5.25 5.91
N TYR A 143 1.59 -4.72 4.87
CA TYR A 143 1.01 -3.70 3.99
C TYR A 143 0.50 -4.32 2.70
N PHE A 144 0.47 -3.58 1.58
CA PHE A 144 -0.12 -4.08 0.33
C PHE A 144 0.71 -5.23 -0.27
N GLY A 145 2.05 -5.16 -0.21
CA GLY A 145 2.93 -6.25 -0.61
C GLY A 145 3.20 -6.40 -2.10
N ALA A 146 3.13 -5.31 -2.87
CA ALA A 146 3.52 -5.31 -4.27
C ALA A 146 5.04 -5.41 -4.47
N ILE A 147 5.83 -4.95 -3.50
CA ILE A 147 7.30 -5.08 -3.48
C ILE A 147 7.73 -5.73 -2.17
N VAL A 148 8.89 -6.39 -2.16
CA VAL A 148 9.44 -7.00 -0.93
C VAL A 148 9.78 -5.93 0.11
N ASP A 149 10.61 -4.97 -0.28
CA ASP A 149 11.06 -3.83 0.53
C ASP A 149 11.44 -2.67 -0.42
N ASP A 150 11.75 -1.48 0.13
CA ASP A 150 12.10 -0.27 -0.62
C ASP A 150 13.61 0.06 -0.63
N GLY A 151 14.45 -0.82 -0.06
CA GLY A 151 15.91 -0.71 -0.14
C GLY A 151 16.50 -1.09 -1.50
N ASP A 152 17.75 -0.68 -1.73
CA ASP A 152 18.49 -0.74 -3.00
C ASP A 152 18.63 -2.14 -3.64
N GLY A 153 18.36 -3.22 -2.89
CA GLY A 153 18.36 -4.60 -3.41
C GLY A 153 17.00 -5.11 -3.91
N PHE A 154 15.92 -4.38 -3.68
CA PHE A 154 14.54 -4.83 -3.96
C PHE A 154 13.85 -3.99 -5.04
N ILE A 155 14.29 -2.75 -5.22
CA ILE A 155 13.85 -1.86 -6.29
C ILE A 155 15.01 -1.63 -7.25
N SER A 156 14.89 -2.14 -8.47
CA SER A 156 15.86 -1.90 -9.55
C SER A 156 15.81 -0.46 -10.07
N GLN A 157 14.61 0.15 -10.04
CA GLN A 157 14.39 1.51 -10.52
C GLN A 157 13.22 2.15 -9.77
N PHE A 158 13.45 3.33 -9.23
CA PHE A 158 12.40 4.21 -8.69
C PHE A 158 12.29 5.47 -9.56
N GLY A 159 11.10 5.70 -10.12
CA GLY A 159 10.78 6.89 -10.91
C GLY A 159 9.71 7.73 -10.23
N PHE A 160 9.95 9.04 -10.13
CA PHE A 160 8.94 10.00 -9.70
C PHE A 160 8.78 11.11 -10.73
N GLU A 161 7.55 11.28 -11.21
CA GLU A 161 7.20 12.27 -12.22
C GLU A 161 6.12 13.21 -11.70
N GLN A 162 6.17 14.47 -12.15
CA GLN A 162 5.12 15.46 -11.91
C GLN A 162 4.51 15.83 -13.26
N VAL A 163 3.18 15.83 -13.32
CA VAL A 163 2.41 16.19 -14.51
C VAL A 163 1.50 17.35 -14.16
N LEU A 164 1.63 18.45 -14.90
CA LEU A 164 0.79 19.63 -14.74
C LEU A 164 -0.59 19.37 -15.36
N ILE A 165 -1.64 19.55 -14.56
CA ILE A 165 -3.04 19.48 -15.00
C ILE A 165 -3.69 20.86 -14.93
N ARG A 166 -4.78 21.04 -15.68
CA ARG A 166 -5.47 22.33 -15.76
C ARG A 166 -6.56 22.50 -14.71
N GLN A 167 -7.16 21.40 -14.26
CA GLN A 167 -8.31 21.43 -13.36
C GLN A 167 -8.03 20.62 -12.11
N VAL A 168 -8.38 21.15 -10.93
CA VAL A 168 -8.17 20.47 -9.64
C VAL A 168 -8.92 19.12 -9.57
N SER A 169 -10.04 18.97 -10.27
CA SER A 169 -10.79 17.71 -10.38
C SER A 169 -10.02 16.58 -11.05
N GLU A 170 -8.94 16.88 -11.77
CA GLU A 170 -8.07 15.87 -12.40
C GLU A 170 -6.92 15.43 -11.47
N ALA A 171 -6.80 16.04 -10.29
CA ALA A 171 -5.69 15.81 -9.36
C ALA A 171 -5.73 14.39 -8.80
N ARG A 172 -4.61 13.68 -8.97
CA ARG A 172 -4.51 12.24 -8.67
C ARG A 172 -3.06 11.79 -8.59
N THR A 173 -2.87 10.57 -8.10
CA THR A 173 -1.59 9.87 -8.17
C THR A 173 -1.75 8.58 -8.94
N GLU A 174 -0.91 8.38 -9.96
CA GLU A 174 -0.76 7.07 -10.60
C GLU A 174 0.41 6.33 -9.96
N VAL A 175 0.19 5.06 -9.64
CA VAL A 175 1.22 4.15 -9.14
C VAL A 175 1.34 2.98 -10.08
N ARG A 176 2.56 2.72 -10.54
CA ARG A 176 2.92 1.56 -11.34
C ARG A 176 4.01 0.76 -10.64
N VAL A 177 3.77 -0.54 -10.49
CA VAL A 177 4.76 -1.49 -9.95
C VAL A 177 4.86 -2.66 -10.91
N GLU A 178 6.07 -2.94 -11.40
CA GLU A 178 6.31 -3.97 -12.39
C GLU A 178 7.48 -4.86 -11.97
N PRO A 179 7.51 -6.13 -12.41
CA PRO A 179 8.72 -6.91 -12.30
C PRO A 179 9.84 -6.19 -13.05
N ALA A 180 11.02 -6.13 -12.46
CA ALA A 180 12.20 -5.84 -13.25
C ALA A 180 12.40 -7.04 -14.18
N SER A 181 12.01 -6.91 -15.44
CA SER A 181 12.49 -7.84 -16.46
C SER A 181 14.02 -7.75 -16.48
N GLU A 182 14.68 -8.90 -16.63
CA GLU A 182 15.98 -8.93 -17.27
C GLU A 182 15.74 -8.38 -18.68
N ASP A 183 15.95 -7.07 -18.86
CA ASP A 183 16.06 -6.56 -20.20
C ASP A 183 17.33 -7.21 -20.77
N ASN A 184 17.12 -8.15 -21.69
CA ASN A 184 18.16 -8.70 -22.56
C ASN A 184 18.99 -7.52 -23.08
N PRO A 185 20.33 -7.54 -22.94
CA PRO A 185 21.19 -6.56 -23.60
C PRO A 185 21.00 -6.58 -25.12
#